data_AF-A0A8H7SSN6-F1
#
_entry.id   AF-A0A8H7SSN6-F1
#
_cell.length_a   1.000
_cell.length_b   1.000
_cell.length_c   1.000
_cell.angle_alpha   90.00
_cell.angle_beta   90.00
_cell.angle_gamma   90.00
#
_symmetry.space_group_name_H-M   'P 1'
#
loop_
_entity.id
_entity.type
_entity.pdbx_description
1 polymer ?
#
loop_
_entity_poly.entity_id
_entity_poly.type
_entity_poly.pdbx_seq_one_letter_code
_entity_poly.pdbx_strand_id
1 'polypeptide(L)'
;MICAVEKSLQQKVSRSKDICKRLSLEDDVSQSKFRIIKAATNVLSKVLRNIISEEIKEQELSIRLVNPFLSGLVNDPDKDVLLRLTGLITVERKHRGITKKRPDITTTTLNIFNFGPSIGFDEVKQESKANNNHALSKYLIRVALFAKSSTNNNNIKGILTYNIVGRSAIFYINIVLHDGLRSLFLLPSKIF
;
A
#
# COMPACT_ATOMS: atom_id res chain seq x y z
N MET A 1 9.01 -7.69 -4.54
CA MET A 1 7.76 -8.33 -5.01
C MET A 1 7.24 -7.76 -6.33
N ILE A 2 6.99 -6.45 -6.50
CA ILE A 2 6.55 -5.88 -7.79
C ILE A 2 7.53 -6.22 -8.94
N CYS A 3 8.84 -6.03 -8.72
CA CYS A 3 9.86 -6.47 -9.69
C CYS A 3 9.90 -8.00 -9.93
N ALA A 4 9.51 -8.82 -8.96
CA ALA A 4 9.48 -10.28 -9.13
C ALA A 4 8.27 -10.72 -9.98
N VAL A 5 7.14 -10.01 -9.83
CA VAL A 5 5.95 -10.18 -10.68
C VAL A 5 6.26 -9.78 -12.13
N GLU A 6 7.00 -8.70 -12.35
CA GLU A 6 7.42 -8.26 -13.69
C GLU A 6 8.41 -9.22 -14.36
N LYS A 7 9.37 -9.80 -13.64
CA LYS A 7 10.26 -10.84 -14.18
C LYS A 7 9.49 -12.06 -14.72
N SER A 8 8.37 -12.42 -14.06
CA SER A 8 7.48 -13.48 -14.53
C SER A 8 6.75 -13.11 -15.84
N LEU A 9 6.55 -11.82 -16.14
CA LEU A 9 5.89 -11.36 -17.38
C LEU A 9 6.77 -11.49 -18.63
N GLN A 10 8.08 -11.71 -18.47
CA GLN A 10 9.01 -11.91 -19.59
C GLN A 10 8.90 -13.31 -20.21
N GLN A 11 8.19 -14.24 -19.56
CA GLN A 11 7.91 -15.57 -20.10
C GLN A 11 6.74 -15.50 -21.11
N LYS A 12 6.85 -16.22 -22.22
CA LYS A 12 5.85 -16.28 -23.32
C LYS A 12 4.54 -17.01 -22.97
N VAL A 13 4.10 -16.96 -21.71
CA VAL A 13 2.84 -17.59 -21.31
C VAL A 13 1.66 -16.61 -21.50
N SER A 14 0.48 -17.17 -21.76
CA SER A 14 -0.75 -16.38 -21.81
C SER A 14 -1.09 -15.89 -20.40
N ARG A 15 -1.12 -14.56 -20.22
CA ARG A 15 -1.40 -13.89 -18.94
C ARG A 15 -2.65 -14.41 -18.26
N SER A 16 -3.72 -14.64 -19.03
CA SER A 16 -4.97 -15.16 -18.49
C SER A 16 -4.81 -16.58 -17.93
N LYS A 17 -4.01 -17.43 -18.59
CA LYS A 17 -3.71 -18.78 -18.09
C LYS A 17 -2.89 -18.75 -16.81
N ASP A 18 -1.92 -17.85 -16.69
CA ASP A 18 -1.11 -17.69 -15.47
C ASP A 18 -1.94 -17.18 -14.29
N ILE A 19 -2.84 -16.23 -14.56
CA ILE A 19 -3.79 -15.72 -13.56
C ILE A 19 -4.69 -16.85 -13.06
N CYS A 20 -5.32 -17.60 -13.97
CA CYS A 20 -6.18 -18.72 -13.58
C CYS A 20 -5.40 -19.76 -12.77
N LYS A 21 -4.19 -20.15 -13.21
CA LYS A 21 -3.34 -21.11 -12.48
C LYS A 21 -3.02 -20.64 -11.06
N ARG A 22 -2.74 -19.35 -10.87
CA ARG A 22 -2.40 -18.79 -9.56
C ARG A 22 -3.61 -18.75 -8.63
N LEU A 23 -4.80 -18.41 -9.15
CA LEU A 23 -6.04 -18.40 -8.38
C LEU A 23 -6.50 -19.83 -8.04
N SER A 24 -6.25 -20.82 -8.91
CA SER A 24 -6.53 -22.23 -8.59
C SER A 24 -5.70 -22.83 -7.44
N LEU A 25 -4.74 -22.08 -6.87
CA LEU A 25 -4.03 -22.46 -5.65
C LEU A 25 -4.78 -22.04 -4.37
N GLU A 26 -5.99 -21.51 -4.49
CA GLU A 26 -6.80 -20.96 -3.39
C GLU A 26 -7.14 -21.97 -2.30
N ASP A 27 -7.41 -23.22 -2.65
CA ASP A 27 -8.01 -24.19 -1.73
C ASP A 27 -7.03 -24.75 -0.66
N ASP A 28 -5.72 -24.68 -0.91
CA ASP A 28 -4.69 -25.30 -0.06
C ASP A 28 -3.80 -24.30 0.71
N VAL A 29 -4.17 -23.02 0.69
CA VAL A 29 -3.22 -21.94 1.02
C VAL A 29 -3.76 -21.03 2.12
N SER A 30 -2.93 -20.78 3.16
CA SER A 30 -3.26 -19.84 4.25
C SER A 30 -3.73 -18.48 3.72
N GLN A 31 -4.66 -17.82 4.42
CA GLN A 31 -5.23 -16.53 4.03
C GLN A 31 -4.17 -15.45 3.69
N SER A 32 -3.04 -15.42 4.40
CA SER A 32 -1.94 -14.48 4.12
C SER A 32 -1.31 -14.73 2.75
N LYS A 33 -0.98 -15.98 2.44
CA LYS A 33 -0.45 -16.39 1.14
C LYS A 33 -1.46 -16.14 0.02
N PHE A 34 -2.75 -16.35 0.27
CA PHE A 34 -3.79 -16.01 -0.70
C PHE A 34 -3.81 -14.51 -1.05
N ARG A 35 -3.75 -13.63 -0.05
CA ARG A 35 -3.68 -12.17 -0.27
C ARG A 35 -2.47 -11.76 -1.13
N ILE A 36 -1.35 -12.45 -0.98
CA ILE A 36 -0.14 -12.23 -1.80
C ILE A 36 -0.37 -12.69 -3.25
N ILE A 37 -0.96 -13.87 -3.43
CA ILE A 37 -1.34 -14.37 -4.77
C ILE A 37 -2.29 -13.40 -5.45
N LYS A 38 -3.33 -12.95 -4.76
CA LYS A 38 -4.31 -11.96 -5.24
C LYS A 38 -3.63 -10.64 -5.61
N ALA A 39 -2.75 -10.12 -4.75
CA ALA A 39 -1.97 -8.90 -5.02
C ALA A 39 -1.10 -9.04 -6.28
N ALA A 40 -0.39 -10.16 -6.43
CA ALA A 40 0.43 -10.42 -7.61
C ALA A 40 -0.42 -10.52 -8.88
N THR A 41 -1.54 -11.26 -8.83
CA THR A 41 -2.50 -11.42 -9.93
C THR A 41 -3.10 -10.07 -10.37
N ASN A 42 -3.47 -9.21 -9.41
CA ASN A 42 -3.98 -7.88 -9.69
C ASN A 42 -2.95 -6.99 -10.41
N VAL A 43 -1.68 -7.10 -10.05
CA VAL A 43 -0.60 -6.38 -10.75
C VAL A 43 -0.41 -6.95 -12.15
N LEU A 44 -0.35 -8.28 -12.29
CA LEU A 44 -0.18 -8.95 -13.58
C LEU A 44 -1.25 -8.55 -14.60
N SER A 45 -2.49 -8.34 -14.15
CA SER A 45 -3.59 -7.93 -15.04
C SER A 45 -3.44 -6.50 -15.57
N LYS A 46 -2.72 -5.62 -14.86
CA LYS A 46 -2.60 -4.18 -15.20
C LYS A 46 -1.25 -3.74 -15.75
N VAL A 47 -0.18 -4.50 -15.53
CA VAL A 47 1.16 -4.14 -16.00
C VAL A 47 1.31 -4.32 -17.51
N LEU A 48 1.99 -3.38 -18.16
CA LEU A 48 2.36 -3.48 -19.57
C LEU A 48 3.44 -4.55 -19.77
N ARG A 49 3.32 -5.35 -20.84
CA ARG A 49 4.35 -6.34 -21.18
C ARG A 49 5.66 -5.70 -21.62
N ASN A 50 5.56 -4.52 -22.21
CA ASN A 50 6.72 -3.81 -22.75
C ASN A 50 7.28 -2.89 -21.66
N ILE A 51 8.59 -2.98 -21.46
CA ILE A 51 9.32 -2.07 -20.59
C ILE A 51 9.26 -0.70 -21.26
N ILE A 52 8.56 0.25 -20.64
CA ILE A 52 8.64 1.66 -21.01
C ILE A 52 10.02 2.14 -20.54
N SER A 53 10.80 2.73 -21.46
CA SER A 53 12.12 3.30 -21.16
C SER A 53 12.04 4.58 -20.33
N GLU A 54 10.89 5.26 -20.36
CA GLU A 54 10.63 6.48 -19.62
C GLU A 54 10.36 6.21 -18.12
N GLU A 55 10.67 7.20 -17.29
CA GLU A 55 10.33 7.18 -15.88
C GLU A 55 8.80 7.22 -15.69
N ILE A 56 8.28 6.24 -14.94
CA ILE A 56 6.86 6.20 -14.58
C ILE A 56 6.59 7.27 -13.53
N LYS A 57 5.71 8.23 -13.84
CA LYS A 57 5.28 9.29 -12.93
C LYS A 57 4.43 8.75 -11.78
N GLU A 58 4.38 9.48 -10.67
CA GLU A 58 3.68 9.09 -9.42
C GLU A 58 2.23 8.63 -9.66
N GLN A 59 1.45 9.38 -10.44
CA GLN A 59 0.05 9.04 -10.70
C GLN A 59 -0.11 7.72 -11.46
N GLU A 60 0.73 7.49 -12.48
CA GLU A 60 0.69 6.25 -13.25
C GLU A 60 1.14 5.06 -12.39
N LEU A 61 2.21 5.26 -11.59
CA LEU A 61 2.70 4.28 -10.62
C LEU A 61 1.59 3.89 -9.63
N SER A 62 0.89 4.88 -9.07
CA SER A 62 -0.23 4.68 -8.15
C SER A 62 -1.36 3.85 -8.77
N ILE A 63 -1.75 4.13 -10.01
CA ILE A 63 -2.90 3.49 -10.66
C ILE A 63 -2.57 2.08 -11.20
N ARG A 64 -1.39 1.91 -11.81
CA ARG A 64 -1.04 0.69 -12.55
C ARG A 64 -0.32 -0.37 -11.71
N LEU A 65 0.41 0.04 -10.68
CA LEU A 65 1.22 -0.87 -9.87
C LEU A 65 0.75 -0.89 -8.42
N VAL A 66 0.70 0.26 -7.77
CA VAL A 66 0.48 0.34 -6.32
C VAL A 66 -0.95 -0.05 -5.95
N ASN A 67 -1.96 0.60 -6.53
CA ASN A 67 -3.35 0.32 -6.21
C ASN A 67 -3.75 -1.15 -6.49
N PRO A 68 -3.41 -1.76 -7.64
CA PRO A 68 -3.68 -3.19 -7.87
C PRO A 68 -2.98 -4.10 -6.86
N PHE A 69 -1.71 -3.80 -6.54
CA PHE A 69 -0.96 -4.56 -5.56
C PHE A 69 -1.59 -4.47 -4.16
N LEU A 70 -1.74 -3.24 -3.63
CA LEU A 70 -2.25 -3.00 -2.29
C LEU A 70 -3.70 -3.48 -2.16
N SER A 71 -4.56 -3.27 -3.16
CA SER A 71 -5.95 -3.74 -3.10
C SER A 71 -6.05 -5.26 -2.98
N GLY A 72 -5.16 -6.02 -3.62
CA GLY A 72 -5.14 -7.47 -3.44
C GLY A 72 -4.65 -7.91 -2.06
N LEU A 73 -3.82 -7.07 -1.41
CA LEU A 73 -3.24 -7.36 -0.10
C LEU A 73 -4.17 -6.97 1.06
N VAL A 74 -4.83 -5.81 0.96
CA VAL A 74 -5.53 -5.17 2.08
C VAL A 74 -7.04 -5.05 1.91
N ASN A 75 -7.61 -5.06 0.69
CA ASN A 75 -9.06 -5.01 0.56
C ASN A 75 -9.67 -6.29 1.09
N ASP A 76 -10.66 -6.13 1.95
CA ASP A 76 -11.46 -7.20 2.51
C ASP A 76 -12.90 -6.69 2.63
N PRO A 77 -13.67 -6.71 1.52
CA PRO A 77 -15.05 -6.21 1.51
C PRO A 77 -15.94 -6.91 2.52
N ASP A 78 -15.68 -8.21 2.78
CA ASP A 78 -16.42 -9.00 3.77
C ASP A 78 -16.13 -8.56 5.21
N LYS A 79 -15.03 -7.83 5.43
CA LYS A 79 -14.68 -7.20 6.70
C LYS A 79 -14.75 -5.68 6.64
N ASP A 80 -15.43 -5.13 5.64
CA ASP A 80 -15.58 -3.69 5.47
C ASP A 80 -14.24 -2.94 5.37
N VAL A 81 -13.19 -3.54 4.79
CA VAL A 81 -11.88 -2.88 4.62
C VAL A 81 -11.64 -2.52 3.16
N LEU A 82 -11.37 -1.24 2.90
CA LEU A 82 -11.16 -0.71 1.56
C LEU A 82 -9.90 0.18 1.46
N LEU A 83 -9.11 -0.05 0.42
CA LEU A 83 -8.06 0.83 -0.05
C LEU A 83 -8.65 1.98 -0.87
N ARG A 84 -8.17 3.19 -0.60
CA ARG A 84 -8.64 4.44 -1.20
C ARG A 84 -7.46 5.23 -1.73
N LEU A 85 -7.44 5.46 -3.04
CA LEU A 85 -6.58 6.49 -3.63
C LEU A 85 -7.10 7.85 -3.16
N THR A 86 -6.34 8.57 -2.34
CA THR A 86 -6.83 9.78 -1.68
C THR A 86 -6.66 11.02 -2.56
N GLY A 87 -7.56 11.17 -3.55
CA GLY A 87 -7.88 12.48 -4.13
C GLY A 87 -8.71 13.37 -3.17
N LEU A 88 -9.28 12.77 -2.12
CA LEU A 88 -10.20 13.42 -1.18
C LEU A 88 -9.69 13.40 0.28
N ILE A 89 -10.28 14.27 1.09
CA ILE A 89 -9.96 14.48 2.50
C ILE A 89 -10.35 13.24 3.34
N THR A 90 -9.42 12.70 4.14
CA THR A 90 -9.72 11.62 5.09
C THR A 90 -10.46 12.16 6.33
N VAL A 91 -11.15 11.30 7.07
CA VAL A 91 -11.94 11.69 8.26
C VAL A 91 -11.05 12.31 9.34
N GLU A 92 -9.82 11.82 9.47
CA GLU A 92 -8.83 12.27 10.46
C GLU A 92 -8.40 13.73 10.24
N ARG A 93 -8.51 14.22 9.01
CA ARG A 93 -8.21 15.63 8.69
C ARG A 93 -9.28 16.59 9.20
N LYS A 94 -10.52 16.12 9.44
CA LYS A 94 -11.56 16.96 10.06
C LYS A 94 -11.23 17.32 11.51
N HIS A 95 -10.21 16.71 12.12
CA HIS A 95 -9.96 16.76 13.56
C HIS A 95 -8.61 17.33 14.02
N ARG A 96 -7.82 18.04 13.19
CA ARG A 96 -6.79 19.09 13.55
C ARG A 96 -5.53 19.13 12.64
N GLY A 97 -5.20 20.33 12.17
CA GLY A 97 -3.92 21.05 12.36
C GLY A 97 -2.58 20.59 11.77
N ILE A 98 -2.21 19.31 11.73
CA ILE A 98 -0.77 18.96 11.68
C ILE A 98 -0.19 18.97 10.25
N THR A 99 -0.99 18.67 9.22
CA THR A 99 -0.56 18.87 7.82
C THR A 99 -1.76 19.24 6.93
N LYS A 100 -1.63 20.27 6.10
CA LYS A 100 -2.57 20.54 5.00
C LYS A 100 -2.43 19.54 3.84
N LYS A 101 -1.48 18.60 3.92
CA LYS A 101 -1.19 17.60 2.89
C LYS A 101 -2.03 16.34 3.10
N ARG A 102 -2.12 15.52 2.06
CA ARG A 102 -2.83 14.23 2.06
C ARG A 102 -1.80 13.11 1.86
N PRO A 103 -2.03 11.92 2.41
CA PRO A 103 -1.32 10.74 1.93
C PRO A 103 -1.73 10.48 0.47
N ASP A 104 -0.91 9.73 -0.28
CA ASP A 104 -1.23 9.40 -1.66
C ASP A 104 -2.35 8.33 -1.72
N ILE A 105 -2.33 7.40 -0.76
CA ILE A 105 -3.28 6.29 -0.58
C ILE A 105 -3.55 6.08 0.92
N THR A 106 -4.79 5.74 1.23
CA THR A 106 -5.25 5.42 2.57
C THR A 106 -5.98 4.07 2.59
N THR A 107 -5.76 3.25 3.61
CA THR A 107 -6.60 2.08 3.89
C THR A 107 -7.58 2.45 4.99
N THR A 108 -8.88 2.31 4.75
CA THR A 108 -9.93 2.74 5.67
C THR A 108 -10.91 1.59 5.88
N THR A 109 -11.43 1.47 7.10
CA THR A 109 -12.60 0.62 7.33
C THR A 109 -13.88 1.33 6.90
N LEU A 110 -14.94 0.59 6.63
CA LEU A 110 -16.28 1.07 6.41
C LEU A 110 -17.10 0.76 7.65
N ASN A 111 -17.98 1.70 7.97
CA ASN A 111 -19.12 1.46 8.83
C ASN A 111 -20.35 1.47 7.91
N ILE A 112 -21.46 0.86 8.34
CA ILE A 112 -22.69 0.62 7.56
C ILE A 112 -23.05 1.73 6.56
N PHE A 113 -22.92 3.01 6.94
CA PHE A 113 -23.23 4.15 6.06
C PHE A 113 -22.09 5.15 5.85
N ASN A 114 -20.92 4.97 6.47
CA ASN A 114 -19.86 5.99 6.52
C ASN A 114 -18.45 5.40 6.45
N PHE A 115 -17.48 6.20 5.99
CA PHE A 115 -16.08 5.86 6.17
C PHE A 115 -15.72 5.83 7.66
N GLY A 116 -15.19 4.70 8.11
CA GLY A 116 -14.63 4.51 9.44
C GLY A 116 -13.21 5.05 9.54
N PRO A 117 -12.44 4.62 10.55
CA PRO A 117 -11.07 5.05 10.74
C PRO A 117 -10.11 4.51 9.67
N SER A 118 -9.08 5.30 9.38
CA SER A 118 -7.98 4.90 8.51
C SER A 118 -6.96 4.05 9.26
N ILE A 119 -6.76 2.83 8.80
CA ILE A 119 -5.87 1.82 9.38
C ILE A 119 -4.54 1.69 8.63
N GLY A 120 -4.35 2.44 7.54
CA GLY A 120 -3.08 2.51 6.84
C GLY A 120 -2.90 3.72 5.95
N PHE A 121 -1.64 4.11 5.71
CA PHE A 121 -1.26 5.30 4.96
C PHE A 121 -0.03 5.09 4.10
N ASP A 122 -0.01 5.65 2.90
CA ASP A 122 1.11 5.53 1.97
C ASP A 122 1.61 6.86 1.40
N GLU A 123 2.82 6.78 0.86
CA GLU A 123 3.45 7.77 -0.01
C GLU A 123 4.03 7.07 -1.23
N VAL A 124 3.65 7.53 -2.42
CA VAL A 124 4.11 7.00 -3.70
C VAL A 124 4.98 8.03 -4.39
N LYS A 125 6.22 7.68 -4.69
CA LYS A 125 7.18 8.57 -5.34
C LYS A 125 7.84 7.88 -6.53
N GLN A 126 8.22 8.66 -7.53
CA GLN A 126 8.91 8.16 -8.72
C GLN A 126 10.37 7.74 -8.41
N GLU A 127 10.96 6.92 -9.27
CA GLU A 127 12.28 6.30 -9.06
C GLU A 127 13.41 7.32 -8.89
N SER A 128 13.34 8.48 -9.55
CA SER A 128 14.31 9.58 -9.41
C SER A 128 14.41 10.13 -7.98
N LYS A 129 13.48 9.80 -7.08
CA LYS A 129 13.54 10.16 -5.66
C LYS A 129 14.28 9.13 -4.79
N ALA A 130 14.63 7.96 -5.32
CA ALA A 130 15.25 6.86 -4.57
C ALA A 130 16.57 7.24 -3.89
N ASN A 131 17.37 8.11 -4.51
CA ASN A 131 18.68 8.52 -3.98
C ASN A 131 18.61 9.80 -3.14
N ASN A 132 17.42 10.36 -2.89
CA ASN A 132 17.26 11.58 -2.11
C ASN A 132 16.80 11.28 -0.68
N ASN A 133 17.75 10.89 0.18
CA ASN A 133 17.50 10.50 1.57
C ASN A 133 16.73 11.58 2.37
N HIS A 134 17.00 12.85 2.10
CA HIS A 134 16.30 13.96 2.75
C HIS A 134 14.81 14.00 2.34
N ALA A 135 14.50 13.83 1.05
CA ALA A 135 13.12 13.73 0.59
C ALA A 135 12.42 12.48 1.13
N LEU A 136 13.10 11.32 1.09
CA LEU A 136 12.58 10.06 1.63
C LEU A 136 12.26 10.14 3.12
N SER A 137 13.14 10.76 3.91
CA SER A 137 12.92 10.99 5.34
C SER A 137 11.69 11.87 5.59
N LYS A 138 11.47 12.89 4.75
CA LYS A 138 10.26 13.73 4.83
C LYS A 138 8.99 12.95 4.53
N TYR A 139 8.99 12.04 3.57
CA TYR A 139 7.84 11.19 3.27
C TYR A 139 7.56 10.21 4.41
N LEU A 140 8.62 9.59 4.98
CA LEU A 140 8.51 8.71 6.14
C LEU A 140 7.92 9.42 7.37
N ILE A 141 8.42 10.61 7.71
CA ILE A 141 7.88 11.41 8.81
C ILE A 141 6.41 11.74 8.55
N ARG A 142 6.05 12.04 7.30
CA ARG A 142 4.67 12.39 6.94
C ARG A 142 3.71 11.22 7.15
N VAL A 143 4.03 10.01 6.69
CA VAL A 143 3.18 8.82 6.94
C VAL A 143 3.10 8.49 8.44
N ALA A 144 4.20 8.67 9.18
CA ALA A 144 4.20 8.48 10.62
C ALA A 144 3.29 9.48 11.35
N LEU A 145 3.22 10.74 10.89
CA LEU A 145 2.30 11.74 11.43
C LEU A 145 0.83 11.39 11.13
N PHE A 146 0.51 10.89 9.93
CA PHE A 146 -0.84 10.41 9.64
C PHE A 146 -1.23 9.23 10.52
N ALA A 147 -0.33 8.25 10.69
CA ALA A 147 -0.53 7.13 11.59
C ALA A 147 -0.75 7.61 13.04
N LYS A 148 0.05 8.58 13.51
CA LYS A 148 -0.13 9.21 14.82
C LYS A 148 -1.51 9.83 14.99
N SER A 149 -1.97 10.59 14.00
CA SER A 149 -3.29 11.21 14.05
C SER A 149 -4.42 10.18 14.10
N SER A 150 -4.37 9.13 13.29
CA SER A 150 -5.45 8.14 13.28
C SER A 150 -5.49 7.32 14.57
N THR A 151 -4.35 6.82 15.04
CA THR A 151 -4.28 6.07 16.32
C THR A 151 -4.78 6.90 17.51
N ASN A 152 -4.41 8.18 17.60
CA ASN A 152 -4.89 9.08 18.67
C ASN A 152 -6.42 9.28 18.62
N ASN A 153 -6.98 9.44 17.42
CA ASN A 153 -8.39 9.79 17.27
C ASN A 153 -9.31 8.57 17.34
N ASN A 154 -8.78 7.38 17.03
CA ASN A 154 -9.60 6.18 16.79
C ASN A 154 -9.25 5.01 17.73
N ASN A 155 -8.39 5.22 18.73
CA ASN A 155 -7.93 4.20 19.67
C ASN A 155 -7.38 2.92 19.01
N ILE A 156 -6.69 3.09 17.87
CA ILE A 156 -6.06 2.01 17.13
C ILE A 156 -4.64 1.80 17.67
N LYS A 157 -4.29 0.55 18.01
CA LYS A 157 -2.98 0.20 18.60
C LYS A 157 -1.83 0.19 17.59
N GLY A 158 -2.12 -0.09 16.32
CA GLY A 158 -1.14 -0.23 15.26
C GLY A 158 -1.66 0.17 13.90
N ILE A 159 -0.86 0.89 13.12
CA ILE A 159 -1.20 1.32 11.76
C ILE A 159 -0.11 0.87 10.80
N LEU A 160 -0.54 0.24 9.71
CA LEU A 160 0.35 -0.17 8.64
C LEU A 160 0.64 1.03 7.74
N THR A 161 1.91 1.34 7.54
CA THR A 161 2.34 2.43 6.67
C THR A 161 3.30 1.90 5.62
N TYR A 162 3.31 2.55 4.46
CA TYR A 162 4.09 2.11 3.32
C TYR A 162 4.77 3.31 2.66
N ASN A 163 6.04 3.16 2.31
CA ASN A 163 6.71 4.09 1.41
C ASN A 163 7.04 3.36 0.13
N ILE A 164 6.58 3.91 -1.00
CA ILE A 164 6.77 3.34 -2.31
C ILE A 164 7.58 4.31 -3.13
N VAL A 165 8.71 3.84 -3.66
CA VAL A 165 9.61 4.62 -4.49
C VAL A 165 9.90 3.81 -5.76
N GLY A 166 9.46 4.35 -6.89
CA GLY A 166 9.42 3.62 -8.15
C GLY A 166 8.74 2.28 -7.96
N ARG A 167 9.46 1.19 -8.21
CA ARG A 167 8.91 -0.18 -8.09
C ARG A 167 9.18 -0.86 -6.74
N SER A 168 9.79 -0.14 -5.81
CA SER A 168 10.16 -0.65 -4.49
C SER A 168 9.14 -0.20 -3.45
N ALA A 169 8.66 -1.15 -2.64
CA ALA A 169 7.75 -0.88 -1.53
C ALA A 169 8.41 -1.30 -0.21
N ILE A 170 8.39 -0.40 0.77
CA ILE A 170 8.88 -0.66 2.12
C ILE A 170 7.71 -0.49 3.09
N PHE A 171 7.52 -1.48 3.95
CA PHE A 171 6.40 -1.54 4.89
C PHE A 171 6.90 -1.24 6.30
N TYR A 172 6.09 -0.52 7.06
CA TYR A 172 6.36 -0.19 8.45
C TYR A 172 5.09 -0.34 9.28
N ILE A 173 5.22 -0.76 10.54
CA ILE A 173 4.12 -0.71 11.51
C ILE A 173 4.39 0.42 12.50
N ASN A 174 3.46 1.37 12.59
CA ASN A 174 3.45 2.37 13.65
C ASN A 174 2.65 1.84 14.83
N ILE A 175 3.30 1.66 15.99
CA ILE A 175 2.67 1.12 17.21
C ILE A 175 2.75 2.16 18.32
N VAL A 176 1.67 2.28 19.10
CA VAL A 176 1.68 3.02 20.36
C VAL A 176 2.22 2.08 21.45
N LEU A 177 3.37 2.43 22.03
CA LEU A 177 3.96 1.64 23.13
C LEU A 177 3.43 2.13 24.48
N HIS A 178 3.42 3.45 24.65
CA HIS A 178 2.90 4.15 25.81
C HIS A 178 2.36 5.52 25.39
N ASP A 179 1.64 6.21 26.29
CA ASP A 179 1.18 7.56 26.04
C ASP A 179 2.35 8.49 25.70
N GLY A 180 2.30 9.09 24.52
CA GLY A 180 3.37 9.95 23.99
C GLY A 180 4.54 9.22 23.32
N LEU A 181 4.73 7.91 23.54
CA LEU A 181 5.82 7.12 22.94
C LEU A 181 5.31 6.17 21.85
N ARG A 182 5.84 6.35 20.64
CA ARG A 182 5.46 5.57 19.46
C ARG A 182 6.69 5.10 18.71
N SER A 183 6.61 3.89 18.20
CA SER A 183 7.68 3.28 17.42
C SER A 183 7.19 2.96 16.02
N LEU A 184 8.08 3.17 15.05
CA LEU A 184 7.89 2.79 13.66
C LEU A 184 8.83 1.63 13.36
N PHE A 185 8.27 0.42 13.27
CA PHE A 185 9.04 -0.80 13.01
C PHE A 185 9.11 -1.05 11.50
N LEU A 186 10.32 -1.14 10.95
CA LEU A 186 10.53 -1.62 9.59
C LEU A 186 10.15 -3.10 9.53
N LEU A 187 9.24 -3.45 8.62
CA LEU A 187 8.95 -4.84 8.34
C LEU A 187 10.03 -5.38 7.41
N PRO A 188 10.70 -6.49 7.78
CA PRO A 188 11.76 -7.06 6.96
C PRO A 188 11.20 -7.44 5.60
N SER A 189 11.92 -7.05 4.55
CA SER A 189 11.65 -7.43 3.16
C SER A 189 11.87 -8.93 2.90
N LYS A 190 12.30 -9.71 3.90
CA LYS A 190 12.35 -11.18 3.89
C LYS A 190 11.00 -11.81 4.24
N ILE A 191 9.94 -11.31 3.64
CA ILE A 191 8.75 -12.11 3.40
C ILE A 191 8.74 -12.30 1.88
N PHE A 192 9.31 -13.43 1.46
CA PHE A 192 9.62 -13.92 0.09
C PHE A 192 10.92 -13.41 -0.55
#